data_AF-A0A0N4ZHL2-F1
#
_entry.id   AF-A0A0N4ZHL2-F1
#
_cell.length_a   1.000
_cell.length_b   1.000
_cell.length_c   1.000
_cell.angle_alpha   90.00
_cell.angle_beta   90.00
_cell.angle_gamma   90.00
#
_symmetry.space_group_name_H-M   'P 1'
#
loop_
_entity.id
_entity.type
_entity.pdbx_description
1 polymer ?
#
loop_
_entity_poly.entity_id
_entity_poly.type
_entity_poly.pdbx_seq_one_letter_code
_entity_poly.pdbx_strand_id
1 'polypeptide(L)'
;MKKNLLFKLLLLLIFILKSKTILLPSEYKCWGYEDDCNSNLSYSFSKIKCKKDTTAETKKIFFNQGDFGYIKPHISSLASICDSGDNINGSYLECSNHLRFCLGRNIYFDLKSLNIKTTKRYKDDVIHAGEVGGNCKVNFDNKLLKRRVDEKSFLQSWGSELEHFESYDTFNVDNHNCDVIFDKPTVIIKLDASVNLYHHFCDFLNLYASQHINKTFDKNIDILWWDTSAQGYIDETFGSVWKVFSNNKPKELIHYAGKKLCFKNAMFPLLARQIFGLFYNTPIVEGCSGTGLFDSFNIHLMERLNITQNGPILNKMRKK
;
A
#
# COMPACT_ATOMS: atom_id res chain seq x y z
N MET A 1 29.49 -7.23 24.29
CA MET A 1 28.05 -7.57 24.10
C MET A 1 27.07 -6.43 24.45
N LYS A 2 27.17 -5.71 25.59
CA LYS A 2 26.21 -4.65 25.96
C LYS A 2 26.14 -3.42 25.03
N LYS A 3 27.26 -3.00 24.41
CA LYS A 3 27.29 -1.88 23.45
C LYS A 3 26.46 -2.12 22.18
N ASN A 4 26.35 -3.37 21.73
CA ASN A 4 25.64 -3.72 20.51
C ASN A 4 24.10 -3.71 20.71
N LEU A 5 23.65 -4.04 21.92
CA LEU A 5 22.24 -3.96 22.30
C LEU A 5 21.79 -2.50 22.45
N LEU A 6 22.63 -1.64 23.04
CA LEU A 6 22.34 -0.21 23.20
C LEU A 6 22.27 0.49 21.83
N PHE A 7 23.17 0.13 20.91
CA PHE A 7 23.17 0.66 19.54
C PHE A 7 21.96 0.18 18.73
N LYS A 8 21.56 -1.10 18.85
CA LYS A 8 20.32 -1.62 18.27
C LYS A 8 19.09 -0.93 18.85
N LEU A 9 19.01 -0.70 20.16
CA LEU A 9 17.93 0.07 20.79
C LEU A 9 17.91 1.53 20.32
N LEU A 10 19.07 2.17 20.17
CA LEU A 10 19.17 3.55 19.70
C LEU A 10 18.73 3.66 18.23
N LEU A 11 19.12 2.71 17.37
CA LEU A 11 18.66 2.62 15.99
C LEU A 11 17.16 2.34 15.91
N LEU A 12 16.63 1.46 16.77
CA LEU A 12 15.19 1.20 16.87
C LEU A 12 14.43 2.46 17.30
N LEU A 13 14.93 3.17 18.31
CA LEU A 13 14.38 4.46 18.78
C LEU A 13 14.46 5.55 17.72
N ILE A 14 15.55 5.63 16.95
CA ILE A 14 15.71 6.60 15.86
C ILE A 14 14.79 6.24 14.67
N PHE A 15 14.57 4.95 14.39
CA PHE A 15 13.59 4.51 13.40
C PHE A 15 12.15 4.81 13.85
N ILE A 16 11.84 4.59 15.13
CA ILE A 16 10.55 4.91 15.73
C ILE A 16 10.31 6.43 15.75
N LEU A 17 11.34 7.24 16.02
CA LEU A 17 11.26 8.72 16.02
C LEU A 17 11.24 9.35 14.62
N LYS A 18 11.68 8.65 13.57
CA LYS A 18 11.65 9.12 12.18
C LYS A 18 10.43 8.65 11.39
N SER A 19 9.63 7.72 11.92
CA SER A 19 8.33 7.45 11.33
C SER A 19 7.42 8.64 11.61
N LYS A 20 7.09 9.41 10.57
CA LYS A 20 5.93 10.30 10.61
C LYS A 20 4.70 9.40 10.66
N THR A 21 4.36 8.93 11.85
CA THR A 21 3.12 8.23 12.13
C THR A 21 1.98 9.24 12.07
N ILE A 22 0.80 8.80 11.62
CA ILE A 22 -0.39 9.62 11.73
C ILE A 22 -0.73 9.79 13.22
N LEU A 23 -0.98 11.02 13.65
CA LEU A 23 -1.34 11.31 15.03
C LEU A 23 -2.78 10.84 15.26
N LEU A 24 -2.95 9.89 16.17
CA LEU A 24 -4.25 9.53 16.70
C LEU A 24 -4.72 10.65 17.64
N PRO A 25 -5.99 11.12 17.56
CA PRO A 25 -6.49 12.11 18.50
C PRO A 25 -6.36 11.63 19.95
N SER A 26 -6.05 12.55 20.86
CA SER A 26 -5.63 12.24 22.23
C SER A 26 -6.67 11.47 23.06
N GLU A 27 -7.94 11.55 22.69
CA GLU A 27 -9.02 10.82 23.34
C GLU A 27 -9.05 9.32 23.02
N TYR A 28 -8.33 8.87 21.99
CA TYR A 28 -8.24 7.47 21.58
C TYR A 28 -6.85 6.89 21.89
N LYS A 29 -6.80 5.58 22.16
CA LYS A 29 -5.52 4.90 22.48
C LYS A 29 -4.93 4.11 21.32
N CYS A 30 -5.75 3.73 20.35
CA CYS A 30 -5.36 2.87 19.23
C CYS A 30 -6.35 3.01 18.06
N TRP A 31 -5.95 2.52 16.88
CA TRP A 31 -6.81 2.50 15.70
C TRP A 31 -7.82 1.35 15.72
N GLY A 32 -7.49 0.24 16.38
CA GLY A 32 -8.37 -0.93 16.55
C GLY A 32 -7.80 -2.23 15.98
N TYR A 33 -6.80 -2.16 15.11
CA TYR A 33 -6.16 -3.35 14.52
C TYR A 33 -4.96 -3.84 15.35
N GLU A 34 -4.43 -3.02 16.25
CA GLU A 34 -3.35 -3.38 17.16
C GLU A 34 -3.80 -4.46 18.15
N ASP A 35 -2.92 -5.40 18.49
CA ASP A 35 -3.28 -6.56 19.34
C ASP A 35 -3.67 -6.14 20.77
N ASP A 36 -3.07 -5.08 21.29
CA ASP A 36 -3.26 -4.60 22.65
C ASP A 36 -4.41 -3.57 22.75
N CYS A 37 -5.16 -3.38 21.67
CA CYS A 37 -6.19 -2.35 21.58
C CYS A 37 -7.50 -2.82 22.22
N ASN A 38 -7.91 -2.15 23.31
CA ASN A 38 -9.26 -2.30 23.83
C ASN A 38 -10.25 -1.66 22.85
N SER A 39 -11.23 -2.44 22.38
CA SER A 39 -12.23 -1.97 21.42
C SER A 39 -12.91 -0.67 21.85
N ASN A 40 -13.25 -0.52 23.13
CA ASN A 40 -13.93 0.68 23.65
C ASN A 40 -13.07 1.96 23.60
N LEU A 41 -11.76 1.81 23.44
CA LEU A 41 -10.77 2.90 23.37
C LEU A 41 -10.22 3.11 21.95
N SER A 42 -10.74 2.35 20.98
CA SER A 42 -10.38 2.47 19.57
C SER A 42 -11.03 3.69 18.91
N TYR A 43 -10.37 4.23 17.90
CA TYR A 43 -10.91 5.32 17.07
C TYR A 43 -12.31 4.99 16.53
N SER A 44 -12.48 3.79 15.96
CA SER A 44 -13.73 3.37 15.30
C SER A 44 -14.91 3.19 16.25
N PHE A 45 -14.68 2.88 17.54
CA PHE A 45 -15.77 2.56 18.47
C PHE A 45 -16.82 3.65 18.59
N SER A 46 -16.38 4.90 18.68
CA SER A 46 -17.27 6.07 18.77
C SER A 46 -17.92 6.45 17.43
N LYS A 47 -17.40 5.92 16.31
CA LYS A 47 -17.81 6.27 14.95
C LYS A 47 -18.89 5.32 14.44
N ILE A 48 -18.75 4.03 14.76
CA ILE A 48 -19.66 2.98 14.31
C ILE A 48 -21.02 3.15 14.98
N LYS A 49 -22.04 3.35 14.14
CA LYS A 49 -23.45 3.49 14.52
C LYS A 49 -24.25 2.38 13.89
N CYS A 50 -24.88 1.57 14.73
CA CYS A 50 -25.79 0.52 14.27
C CYS A 50 -27.19 0.71 14.83
N LYS A 51 -28.19 0.09 14.19
CA LYS A 51 -29.58 0.02 14.68
C LYS A 51 -29.59 -0.54 16.13
N LYS A 52 -30.62 -0.16 16.92
CA LYS A 52 -30.70 -0.50 18.35
C LYS A 52 -30.68 -2.01 18.62
N ASP A 53 -31.26 -2.80 17.71
CA ASP A 53 -31.38 -4.26 17.85
C ASP A 53 -30.15 -5.03 17.31
N THR A 54 -29.10 -4.32 16.89
CA THR A 54 -27.90 -4.93 16.33
C THR A 54 -27.03 -5.57 17.42
N THR A 55 -26.66 -6.83 17.24
CA THR A 55 -25.81 -7.57 18.18
C THR A 55 -24.37 -7.02 18.23
N ALA A 56 -23.65 -7.32 19.31
CA ALA A 56 -22.23 -7.01 19.42
C ALA A 56 -21.40 -7.70 18.31
N GLU A 57 -21.84 -8.88 17.87
CA GLU A 57 -21.20 -9.63 16.79
C GLU A 57 -21.34 -8.93 15.44
N THR A 58 -22.52 -8.44 15.07
CA THR A 58 -22.70 -7.66 13.84
C THR A 58 -21.83 -6.40 13.83
N LYS A 59 -21.70 -5.70 14.97
CA LYS A 59 -20.77 -4.55 15.10
C LYS A 59 -19.33 -4.96 14.84
N LYS A 60 -18.90 -6.10 15.37
CA LYS A 60 -17.55 -6.65 15.17
C LYS A 60 -17.33 -7.02 13.70
N ILE A 61 -18.32 -7.62 13.04
CA ILE A 61 -18.25 -7.95 11.62
C ILE A 61 -18.11 -6.67 10.77
N PHE A 62 -18.92 -5.64 11.04
CA PHE A 62 -18.79 -4.34 10.39
C PHE A 62 -17.39 -3.75 10.55
N PHE A 63 -16.85 -3.77 11.78
CA PHE A 63 -15.49 -3.31 12.06
C PHE A 63 -14.41 -4.08 11.28
N ASN A 64 -14.54 -5.40 11.21
CA ASN A 64 -13.57 -6.27 10.54
C ASN A 64 -13.60 -6.14 9.01
N GLN A 65 -14.74 -5.78 8.42
CA GLN A 65 -14.91 -5.77 6.97
C GLN A 65 -14.87 -4.35 6.38
N GLY A 66 -15.49 -3.38 7.06
CA GLY A 66 -15.70 -2.01 6.56
C GLY A 66 -14.92 -0.92 7.29
N ASP A 67 -14.08 -1.27 8.26
CA ASP A 67 -13.34 -0.34 9.10
C ASP A 67 -11.90 -0.82 9.31
N PHE A 68 -11.17 -0.23 10.27
CA PHE A 68 -9.78 -0.53 10.59
C PHE A 68 -9.49 -2.02 10.85
N GLY A 69 -10.48 -2.82 11.26
CA GLY A 69 -10.31 -4.25 11.43
C GLY A 69 -9.93 -4.98 10.12
N TYR A 70 -10.26 -4.41 8.96
CA TYR A 70 -9.87 -4.90 7.64
C TYR A 70 -8.35 -4.99 7.46
N ILE A 71 -7.59 -4.13 8.15
CA ILE A 71 -6.14 -4.04 8.03
C ILE A 71 -5.44 -5.22 8.74
N LYS A 72 -6.04 -5.73 9.81
CA LYS A 72 -5.41 -6.71 10.70
C LYS A 72 -4.95 -8.00 9.99
N PRO A 73 -5.77 -8.66 9.15
CA PRO A 73 -5.35 -9.87 8.43
C PRO A 73 -4.15 -9.63 7.49
N HIS A 74 -4.02 -8.43 6.93
CA HIS A 74 -2.88 -8.08 6.08
C HIS A 74 -1.59 -7.99 6.88
N ILE A 75 -1.63 -7.36 8.07
CA ILE A 75 -0.49 -7.27 8.98
C ILE A 75 -0.11 -8.66 9.50
N SER A 76 -1.08 -9.43 10.01
CA SER A 76 -0.81 -10.72 10.66
C SER A 76 -0.35 -11.81 9.69
N SER A 77 -0.57 -11.62 8.38
CA SER A 77 -0.14 -12.57 7.35
C SER A 77 1.13 -12.15 6.63
N LEU A 78 1.78 -11.04 7.01
CA LEU A 78 3.09 -10.69 6.47
C LEU A 78 4.08 -11.84 6.71
N ALA A 79 4.72 -12.28 5.62
CA ALA A 79 5.78 -13.27 5.69
C ALA A 79 6.81 -13.03 4.60
N SER A 80 8.08 -13.22 4.96
CA SER A 80 9.22 -13.02 4.07
C SER A 80 9.30 -14.11 3.00
N ILE A 81 9.32 -13.69 1.74
CA ILE A 81 9.55 -14.51 0.55
C ILE A 81 11.03 -14.47 0.16
N CYS A 82 11.67 -13.31 0.28
CA CYS A 82 13.08 -13.09 0.01
C CYS A 82 13.71 -12.41 1.23
N ASP A 83 14.78 -12.98 1.76
CA ASP A 83 15.51 -12.41 2.89
C ASP A 83 17.02 -12.47 2.68
N SER A 84 17.68 -11.40 3.10
CA SER A 84 19.14 -11.28 3.17
C SER A 84 19.62 -10.90 4.57
N GLY A 85 18.74 -10.98 5.57
CA GLY A 85 18.99 -10.59 6.94
C GLY A 85 19.45 -9.14 7.07
N ASP A 86 20.49 -8.95 7.88
CA ASP A 86 21.06 -7.63 8.18
C ASP A 86 21.90 -7.03 7.02
N ASN A 87 22.06 -7.73 5.90
CA ASN A 87 22.79 -7.19 4.76
C ASN A 87 21.99 -6.07 4.07
N ILE A 88 22.46 -4.83 4.22
CA ILE A 88 21.84 -3.62 3.67
C ILE A 88 21.79 -3.60 2.13
N ASN A 89 22.73 -4.29 1.47
CA ASN A 89 22.78 -4.40 0.01
C ASN A 89 22.03 -5.65 -0.50
N GLY A 90 21.63 -6.55 0.40
CA GLY A 90 20.83 -7.71 0.05
C GLY A 90 19.37 -7.34 -0.17
N SER A 91 18.66 -8.19 -0.90
CA SER A 91 17.25 -7.99 -1.20
C SER A 91 16.37 -8.53 -0.09
N TYR A 92 15.19 -7.92 -0.01
CA TYR A 92 14.12 -8.35 0.87
C TYR A 92 12.78 -8.21 0.13
N LEU A 93 11.90 -9.19 0.30
CA LEU A 93 10.51 -9.14 -0.16
C LEU A 93 9.65 -9.80 0.89
N GLU A 94 8.74 -9.04 1.49
CA GLU A 94 7.74 -9.51 2.43
C GLU A 94 6.37 -9.16 1.92
N CYS A 95 5.46 -10.13 1.95
CA CYS A 95 4.11 -9.95 1.44
C CYS A 95 3.08 -10.48 2.42
N SER A 96 1.88 -9.90 2.38
CA SER A 96 0.68 -10.47 2.98
C SER A 96 0.12 -11.60 2.11
N ASN A 97 -0.91 -12.30 2.59
CA ASN A 97 -1.60 -13.33 1.80
C ASN A 97 -2.10 -12.79 0.45
N HIS A 98 -2.15 -13.68 -0.55
CA HIS A 98 -2.54 -13.40 -1.93
C HIS A 98 -1.70 -12.33 -2.64
N LEU A 99 -0.55 -11.95 -2.09
CA LEU A 99 0.30 -10.85 -2.59
C LEU A 99 -0.47 -9.52 -2.73
N ARG A 100 -1.43 -9.28 -1.82
CA ARG A 100 -2.28 -8.08 -1.82
C ARG A 100 -1.56 -6.81 -1.35
N PHE A 101 -0.57 -7.00 -0.49
CA PHE A 101 0.32 -5.94 -0.01
C PHE A 101 1.72 -6.52 0.13
N CYS A 102 2.74 -5.80 -0.34
CA CYS A 102 4.13 -6.23 -0.24
C CYS A 102 5.08 -5.05 0.06
N LEU A 103 6.20 -5.37 0.69
CA LEU A 103 7.36 -4.50 0.91
C LEU A 103 8.59 -5.12 0.26
N GLY A 104 9.28 -4.34 -0.55
CA GLY A 104 10.50 -4.73 -1.24
C GLY A 104 11.68 -3.84 -0.85
N ARG A 105 12.87 -4.43 -0.75
CA ARG A 105 14.14 -3.72 -0.61
C ARG A 105 15.14 -4.27 -1.61
N ASN A 106 15.84 -3.37 -2.31
CA ASN A 106 16.82 -3.73 -3.34
C ASN A 106 16.28 -4.76 -4.34
N ILE A 107 15.14 -4.48 -4.98
CA ILE A 107 14.54 -5.37 -5.99
C ILE A 107 14.53 -4.70 -7.36
N TYR A 108 14.36 -5.47 -8.43
CA TYR A 108 14.25 -4.93 -9.77
C TYR A 108 13.01 -5.43 -10.53
N PHE A 109 12.60 -4.64 -11.53
CA PHE A 109 11.72 -5.04 -12.62
C PHE A 109 12.38 -4.66 -13.95
N ASP A 110 12.52 -5.61 -14.86
CA ASP A 110 13.01 -5.42 -16.22
C ASP A 110 11.82 -5.28 -17.17
N LEU A 111 11.57 -4.06 -17.65
CA LEU A 111 10.42 -3.75 -18.49
C LEU A 111 10.68 -3.99 -19.98
N LYS A 112 11.65 -4.84 -20.34
CA LYS A 112 11.93 -5.18 -21.75
C LYS A 112 10.73 -5.76 -22.50
N SER A 113 9.83 -6.44 -21.80
CA SER A 113 8.61 -7.04 -22.38
C SER A 113 7.42 -6.07 -22.47
N LEU A 114 7.54 -4.85 -21.90
CA LEU A 114 6.54 -3.80 -22.06
C LEU A 114 6.65 -3.13 -23.43
N ASN A 115 5.85 -3.60 -24.39
CA ASN A 115 5.81 -3.03 -25.74
C ASN A 115 4.78 -1.88 -25.85
N ILE A 116 5.27 -0.64 -25.95
CA ILE A 116 4.45 0.58 -26.08
C ILE A 116 3.45 0.51 -27.26
N LYS A 117 3.79 -0.18 -28.36
CA LYS A 117 2.96 -0.21 -29.57
C LYS A 117 1.71 -1.09 -29.43
N THR A 118 1.77 -2.11 -28.57
CA THR A 118 0.71 -3.12 -28.44
C THR A 118 0.06 -3.14 -27.07
N THR A 119 0.68 -2.48 -26.09
CA THR A 119 0.19 -2.44 -24.72
C THR A 119 -1.15 -1.72 -24.61
N LYS A 120 -1.97 -2.21 -23.68
CA LYS A 120 -3.27 -1.62 -23.31
C LYS A 120 -3.29 -1.49 -21.80
N ARG A 121 -4.12 -0.56 -21.31
CA ARG A 121 -4.39 -0.43 -19.87
C ARG A 121 -4.88 -1.77 -19.29
N TYR A 122 -4.51 -2.03 -18.04
CA TYR A 122 -4.86 -3.23 -17.27
C TYR A 122 -4.22 -4.54 -17.73
N LYS A 123 -3.18 -4.47 -18.57
CA LYS A 123 -2.36 -5.65 -18.91
C LYS A 123 -1.66 -6.18 -17.66
N ASP A 124 -1.85 -7.46 -17.34
CA ASP A 124 -1.28 -8.13 -16.15
C ASP A 124 -0.17 -9.14 -16.48
N ASP A 125 0.08 -9.44 -17.76
CA ASP A 125 1.16 -10.30 -18.27
C ASP A 125 2.37 -9.48 -18.77
N VAL A 126 2.75 -8.42 -18.05
CA VAL A 126 3.84 -7.51 -18.48
C VAL A 126 5.22 -8.02 -18.07
N ILE A 127 5.31 -8.75 -16.96
CA ILE A 127 6.56 -9.22 -16.36
C ILE A 127 6.66 -10.72 -16.59
N HIS A 128 7.80 -11.17 -17.11
CA HIS A 128 8.07 -12.57 -17.40
C HIS A 128 9.21 -13.14 -16.54
N ALA A 129 9.48 -14.44 -16.71
CA ALA A 129 10.62 -15.09 -16.07
C ALA A 129 11.94 -14.36 -16.39
N GLY A 130 12.76 -14.13 -15.36
CA GLY A 130 14.00 -13.35 -15.48
C GLY A 130 13.82 -11.84 -15.34
N GLU A 131 12.59 -11.33 -15.33
CA GLU A 131 12.31 -9.89 -15.37
C GLU A 131 11.99 -9.26 -14.02
N VAL A 132 11.98 -10.03 -12.94
CA VAL A 132 11.75 -9.52 -11.60
C VAL A 132 12.57 -10.34 -10.62
N GLY A 133 13.20 -9.67 -9.66
CA GLY A 133 14.00 -10.38 -8.68
C GLY A 133 14.84 -9.52 -7.77
N GLY A 134 15.74 -10.18 -7.07
CA GLY A 134 16.69 -9.59 -6.13
C GLY A 134 17.77 -10.59 -5.76
N ASN A 135 18.60 -10.26 -4.78
CA ASN A 135 19.65 -11.09 -4.21
C ASN A 135 19.21 -11.54 -2.80
N CYS A 136 18.62 -12.72 -2.68
CA CYS A 136 18.03 -13.25 -1.44
C CYS A 136 19.03 -14.18 -0.70
N LYS A 137 20.03 -13.60 -0.04
CA LYS A 137 21.20 -14.36 0.45
C LYS A 137 20.89 -15.37 1.56
N VAL A 138 19.90 -15.09 2.40
CA VAL A 138 19.58 -15.91 3.58
C VAL A 138 18.50 -16.92 3.24
N ASN A 139 17.42 -16.49 2.58
CA ASN A 139 16.31 -17.36 2.24
C ASN A 139 15.57 -16.84 1.01
N PHE A 140 15.17 -17.76 0.13
CA PHE A 140 14.20 -17.52 -0.92
C PHE A 140 13.13 -18.60 -0.91
N ASP A 141 11.94 -18.27 -0.41
CA ASP A 141 10.81 -19.20 -0.28
C ASP A 141 9.91 -19.16 -1.52
N ASN A 142 10.39 -19.79 -2.60
CA ASN A 142 9.62 -19.94 -3.83
C ASN A 142 8.29 -20.70 -3.61
N LYS A 143 8.23 -21.62 -2.63
CA LYS A 143 6.99 -22.37 -2.35
C LYS A 143 5.91 -21.45 -1.77
N LEU A 144 6.29 -20.58 -0.84
CA LEU A 144 5.40 -19.55 -0.30
C LEU A 144 4.94 -18.59 -1.40
N LEU A 145 5.85 -18.13 -2.26
CA LEU A 145 5.51 -17.27 -3.40
C LEU A 145 4.44 -17.94 -4.26
N LYS A 146 4.70 -19.14 -4.78
CA LYS A 146 3.76 -19.85 -5.66
C LYS A 146 2.40 -20.13 -4.99
N ARG A 147 2.39 -20.42 -3.69
CA ARG A 147 1.13 -20.61 -2.94
C ARG A 147 0.30 -19.33 -2.82
N ARG A 148 0.94 -18.15 -2.80
CA ARG A 148 0.28 -16.84 -2.65
C ARG A 148 -0.07 -16.16 -3.97
N VAL A 149 0.28 -16.77 -5.10
CA VAL A 149 -0.17 -16.37 -6.45
C VAL A 149 -1.53 -17.03 -6.74
N ASP A 150 -2.37 -17.19 -5.72
CA ASP A 150 -3.68 -17.85 -5.79
C ASP A 150 -4.81 -16.90 -6.20
N GLU A 151 -4.58 -15.59 -6.13
CA GLU A 151 -5.44 -14.56 -6.73
C GLU A 151 -4.65 -13.78 -7.77
N LYS A 152 -5.07 -13.85 -9.04
CA LYS A 152 -4.45 -13.13 -10.16
C LYS A 152 -5.49 -12.29 -10.90
N SER A 153 -5.40 -10.98 -10.73
CA SER A 153 -6.11 -10.00 -11.55
C SER A 153 -5.47 -8.63 -11.31
N PHE A 154 -5.44 -7.80 -12.36
CA PHE A 154 -4.74 -6.51 -12.35
C PHE A 154 -5.03 -5.66 -11.10
N LEU A 155 -6.28 -5.50 -10.69
CA LEU A 155 -6.65 -4.69 -9.51
C LEU A 155 -6.94 -5.51 -8.23
N GLN A 156 -6.62 -6.81 -8.22
CA GLN A 156 -6.84 -7.68 -7.05
C GLN A 156 -5.55 -7.92 -6.26
N SER A 157 -4.41 -8.08 -6.93
CA SER A 157 -3.15 -8.41 -6.28
C SER A 157 -1.93 -7.98 -7.10
N TRP A 158 -0.75 -8.17 -6.51
CA TRP A 158 0.54 -8.08 -7.17
C TRP A 158 1.04 -9.44 -7.67
N GLY A 159 0.13 -10.42 -7.76
CA GLY A 159 0.44 -11.79 -8.14
C GLY A 159 1.13 -11.88 -9.50
N SER A 160 0.58 -11.25 -10.53
CA SER A 160 1.12 -11.36 -11.89
C SER A 160 2.50 -10.71 -12.05
N GLU A 161 2.79 -9.63 -11.35
CA GLU A 161 4.09 -8.95 -11.41
C GLU A 161 5.16 -9.65 -10.58
N LEU A 162 4.78 -10.34 -9.50
CA LEU A 162 5.71 -10.98 -8.57
C LEU A 162 5.82 -12.49 -8.76
N GLU A 163 4.95 -13.15 -9.55
CA GLU A 163 4.97 -14.61 -9.68
C GLU A 163 6.29 -15.16 -10.21
N HIS A 164 7.00 -14.35 -10.99
CA HIS A 164 8.28 -14.66 -11.61
C HIS A 164 9.48 -14.17 -10.80
N PHE A 165 9.28 -13.71 -9.56
CA PHE A 165 10.37 -13.24 -8.72
C PHE A 165 11.39 -14.35 -8.50
N GLU A 166 12.66 -14.06 -8.76
CA GLU A 166 13.78 -14.98 -8.58
C GLU A 166 14.93 -14.34 -7.79
N SER A 167 15.79 -15.19 -7.21
CA SER A 167 17.00 -14.78 -6.52
C SER A 167 18.22 -14.90 -7.44
N TYR A 168 19.04 -13.86 -7.48
CA TYR A 168 20.29 -13.76 -8.23
C TYR A 168 21.42 -13.29 -7.31
N ASP A 169 22.37 -14.17 -7.01
CA ASP A 169 23.42 -13.93 -6.01
C ASP A 169 24.35 -12.76 -6.36
N THR A 170 24.49 -12.45 -7.65
CA THR A 170 25.34 -11.37 -8.17
C THR A 170 24.62 -10.04 -8.28
N PHE A 171 23.30 -10.00 -8.11
CA PHE A 171 22.54 -8.78 -8.26
C PHE A 171 22.85 -7.79 -7.12
N ASN A 172 23.08 -6.54 -7.49
CA ASN A 172 23.14 -5.39 -6.60
C ASN A 172 22.44 -4.20 -7.30
N VAL A 173 21.93 -3.25 -6.50
CA VAL A 173 21.36 -2.02 -7.03
C VAL A 173 22.49 -1.03 -7.35
N ASP A 174 22.92 -1.00 -8.61
CA ASP A 174 23.97 -0.13 -9.13
C ASP A 174 23.77 0.20 -10.62
N ASN A 175 24.58 1.11 -11.15
CA ASN A 175 24.46 1.57 -12.54
C ASN A 175 24.88 0.52 -13.60
N HIS A 176 25.46 -0.61 -13.20
CA HIS A 176 25.77 -1.70 -14.14
C HIS A 176 24.56 -2.64 -14.30
N ASN A 177 23.79 -2.82 -13.23
CA ASN A 177 22.65 -3.73 -13.16
C ASN A 177 21.30 -3.06 -13.41
N CYS A 178 21.23 -1.73 -13.41
CA CYS A 178 20.00 -0.94 -13.42
C CYS A 178 20.12 0.24 -14.39
N ASP A 179 19.10 0.43 -15.23
CA ASP A 179 18.99 1.61 -16.09
C ASP A 179 18.46 2.83 -15.33
N VAL A 180 17.60 2.58 -14.35
CA VAL A 180 17.00 3.60 -13.50
C VAL A 180 16.95 3.10 -12.06
N ILE A 181 17.49 3.90 -11.14
CA ILE A 181 17.49 3.61 -9.71
C ILE A 181 16.53 4.57 -9.00
N PHE A 182 15.58 4.00 -8.28
CA PHE A 182 14.71 4.72 -7.35
C PHE A 182 15.32 4.68 -5.96
N ASP A 183 16.09 5.73 -5.63
CA ASP A 183 16.74 5.87 -4.33
C ASP A 183 15.76 6.21 -3.19
N LYS A 184 14.70 6.97 -3.49
CA LYS A 184 13.64 7.28 -2.53
C LYS A 184 12.71 6.07 -2.35
N PRO A 185 12.09 5.89 -1.17
CA PRO A 185 11.01 4.92 -1.03
C PRO A 185 9.93 5.18 -2.07
N THR A 186 9.53 4.14 -2.78
CA THR A 186 8.61 4.26 -3.91
C THR A 186 7.35 3.44 -3.67
N VAL A 187 6.20 4.07 -3.77
CA VAL A 187 4.92 3.36 -3.86
C VAL A 187 4.68 3.01 -5.31
N ILE A 188 4.59 1.71 -5.61
CA ILE A 188 4.24 1.22 -6.94
C ILE A 188 2.76 0.86 -6.87
N ILE A 189 1.91 1.55 -7.61
CA ILE A 189 0.45 1.42 -7.49
C ILE A 189 -0.21 1.20 -8.85
N LYS A 190 -1.11 0.21 -8.92
CA LYS A 190 -2.03 0.03 -10.04
C LYS A 190 -3.30 0.81 -9.74
N LEU A 191 -3.78 1.56 -10.72
CA LEU A 191 -4.90 2.49 -10.54
C LEU A 191 -6.16 1.95 -11.20
N ASP A 192 -7.30 2.16 -10.56
CA ASP A 192 -8.60 2.07 -11.23
C ASP A 192 -8.83 3.31 -12.11
N ALA A 193 -10.03 3.48 -12.64
CA ALA A 193 -10.34 4.56 -13.58
C ALA A 193 -10.45 5.94 -12.89
N SER A 194 -9.83 6.96 -13.48
CA SER A 194 -9.94 8.37 -13.05
C SER A 194 -11.24 9.06 -13.51
N VAL A 195 -12.16 8.32 -14.15
CA VAL A 195 -13.35 8.88 -14.84
C VAL A 195 -14.35 9.53 -13.88
N ASN A 196 -14.38 9.13 -12.61
CA ASN A 196 -15.19 9.78 -11.58
C ASN A 196 -14.64 9.48 -10.18
N LEU A 197 -15.17 10.19 -9.19
CA LEU A 197 -14.77 10.02 -7.78
C LEU A 197 -14.98 8.59 -7.31
N TYR A 198 -16.07 7.94 -7.72
CA TYR A 198 -16.39 6.58 -7.30
C TYR A 198 -15.30 5.58 -7.71
N HIS A 199 -14.75 5.69 -8.91
CA HIS A 199 -13.68 4.81 -9.40
C HIS A 199 -12.31 5.18 -8.86
N HIS A 200 -11.98 6.46 -8.65
CA HIS A 200 -10.62 6.80 -8.26
C HIS A 200 -10.40 6.87 -6.74
N PHE A 201 -11.46 7.14 -5.96
CA PHE A 201 -11.35 7.32 -4.52
C PHE A 201 -10.93 6.03 -3.80
N CYS A 202 -11.28 4.86 -4.33
CA CYS A 202 -10.83 3.58 -3.79
C CYS A 202 -9.31 3.43 -3.87
N ASP A 203 -8.63 3.99 -4.88
CA ASP A 203 -7.17 3.94 -5.00
C ASP A 203 -6.53 4.66 -3.81
N PHE A 204 -7.02 5.86 -3.50
CA PHE A 204 -6.50 6.66 -2.39
C PHE A 204 -6.83 6.07 -1.02
N LEU A 205 -8.04 5.55 -0.85
CA LEU A 205 -8.44 4.91 0.40
C LEU A 205 -7.61 3.66 0.69
N ASN A 206 -7.40 2.80 -0.32
CA ASN A 206 -6.57 1.61 -0.17
C ASN A 206 -5.08 1.96 0.02
N LEU A 207 -4.60 3.02 -0.62
CA LEU A 207 -3.26 3.55 -0.37
C LEU A 207 -3.10 4.07 1.07
N TYR A 208 -4.10 4.79 1.59
CA TYR A 208 -4.12 5.24 2.99
C TYR A 208 -4.13 4.04 3.97
N ALA A 209 -4.98 3.04 3.73
CA ALA A 209 -4.98 1.80 4.52
C ALA A 209 -3.61 1.09 4.45
N SER A 210 -2.95 1.12 3.29
CA SER A 210 -1.60 0.56 3.12
C SER A 210 -0.53 1.29 3.91
N GLN A 211 -0.67 2.61 4.13
CA GLN A 211 0.23 3.37 5.01
C GLN A 211 0.11 2.94 6.48
N HIS A 212 -1.08 2.51 6.93
CA HIS A 212 -1.25 1.90 8.24
C HIS A 212 -0.54 0.54 8.35
N ILE A 213 -0.58 -0.30 7.31
CA ILE A 213 0.17 -1.57 7.25
C ILE A 213 1.68 -1.29 7.30
N ASN A 214 2.15 -0.36 6.47
CA ASN A 214 3.58 0.00 6.37
C ASN A 214 4.07 0.86 7.55
N LYS A 215 3.17 1.38 8.39
CA LYS A 215 3.46 2.23 9.57
C LYS A 215 4.26 3.49 9.24
N THR A 216 4.06 4.07 8.06
CA THR A 216 4.70 5.34 7.66
C THR A 216 3.77 6.17 6.78
N PHE A 217 3.72 7.47 7.05
CA PHE A 217 2.96 8.45 6.29
C PHE A 217 3.88 9.55 5.72
N ASP A 218 5.18 9.28 5.57
CA ASP A 218 6.10 10.25 4.98
C ASP A 218 5.69 10.60 3.54
N LYS A 219 5.92 11.86 3.18
CA LYS A 219 5.65 12.42 1.85
C LYS A 219 6.90 12.51 0.98
N ASN A 220 8.09 12.30 1.56
CA ASN A 220 9.33 12.23 0.79
C ASN A 220 9.51 10.85 0.13
N ILE A 221 8.51 10.48 -0.66
CA ILE A 221 8.43 9.21 -1.38
C ILE A 221 8.19 9.49 -2.86
N ASP A 222 8.52 8.55 -3.72
CA ASP A 222 8.04 8.56 -5.11
C ASP A 222 6.75 7.73 -5.23
N ILE A 223 5.94 8.05 -6.22
CA ILE A 223 4.79 7.24 -6.62
C ILE A 223 4.99 6.86 -8.08
N LEU A 224 4.98 5.57 -8.37
CA LEU A 224 5.02 5.02 -9.72
C LEU A 224 3.64 4.45 -10.04
N TRP A 225 2.94 5.08 -10.97
CA TRP A 225 1.71 4.55 -11.54
C TRP A 225 2.06 3.41 -12.48
N TRP A 226 1.68 2.20 -12.08
CA TRP A 226 1.76 0.98 -12.87
C TRP A 226 0.61 0.95 -13.89
N ASP A 227 0.51 1.97 -14.74
CA ASP A 227 -0.39 1.98 -15.90
C ASP A 227 0.40 1.60 -17.15
N THR A 228 -0.10 0.58 -17.83
CA THR A 228 0.47 -0.01 -19.04
C THR A 228 -0.11 0.62 -20.31
N SER A 229 -1.00 1.61 -20.19
CA SER A 229 -1.50 2.42 -21.30
C SER A 229 -0.38 3.21 -21.99
N ALA A 230 -0.33 3.14 -23.32
CA ALA A 230 0.57 3.96 -24.13
C ALA A 230 0.30 5.47 -23.99
N GLN A 231 -0.93 5.85 -23.62
CA GLN A 231 -1.35 7.24 -23.40
C GLN A 231 -1.04 7.72 -21.98
N GLY A 232 -0.45 6.86 -21.14
CA GLY A 232 -0.27 7.16 -19.73
C GLY A 232 -1.57 7.12 -18.94
N TYR A 233 -1.52 7.68 -17.74
CA TYR A 233 -2.67 7.83 -16.86
C TYR A 233 -3.08 9.30 -16.75
N ILE A 234 -4.34 9.58 -17.10
CA ILE A 234 -4.87 10.94 -17.10
C ILE A 234 -5.70 11.14 -15.84
N ASP A 235 -5.21 11.98 -14.92
CA ASP A 235 -5.91 12.32 -13.66
C ASP A 235 -6.10 13.83 -13.52
N GLU A 236 -6.84 14.43 -14.44
CA GLU A 236 -7.08 15.88 -14.45
C GLU A 236 -7.99 16.34 -13.31
N THR A 237 -8.93 15.49 -12.90
CA THR A 237 -9.97 15.87 -11.92
C THR A 237 -9.48 15.72 -10.48
N PHE A 238 -8.76 14.65 -10.18
CA PHE A 238 -8.40 14.29 -8.81
C PHE A 238 -6.88 14.31 -8.58
N GLY A 239 -6.09 14.71 -9.58
CA GLY A 239 -4.63 14.74 -9.53
C GLY A 239 -4.04 15.54 -8.36
N SER A 240 -4.80 16.49 -7.82
CA SER A 240 -4.40 17.24 -6.62
C SER A 240 -4.29 16.37 -5.37
N VAL A 241 -5.04 15.27 -5.27
CA VAL A 241 -5.08 14.36 -4.12
C VAL A 241 -3.74 13.62 -3.94
N TRP A 242 -2.97 13.39 -5.01
CA TRP A 242 -1.63 12.79 -4.89
C TRP A 242 -0.68 13.58 -3.97
N LYS A 243 -0.91 14.90 -3.81
CA LYS A 243 -0.16 15.76 -2.89
C LYS A 243 -0.36 15.39 -1.42
N VAL A 244 -1.39 14.60 -1.09
CA VAL A 244 -1.60 14.04 0.25
C VAL A 244 -0.52 13.00 0.55
N PHE A 245 -0.20 12.16 -0.43
CA PHE A 245 0.66 11.00 -0.26
C PHE A 245 2.13 11.30 -0.57
N SER A 246 2.42 12.21 -1.51
CA SER A 246 3.79 12.54 -1.90
C SER A 246 3.99 14.04 -2.13
N ASN A 247 5.21 14.50 -1.90
CA ASN A 247 5.67 15.82 -2.32
C ASN A 247 6.21 15.82 -3.77
N ASN A 248 6.42 14.63 -4.35
CA ASN A 248 6.88 14.44 -5.70
C ASN A 248 5.68 14.20 -6.63
N LYS A 249 5.80 14.58 -7.91
CA LYS A 249 4.81 14.22 -8.92
C LYS A 249 4.86 12.70 -9.17
N PRO A 250 3.72 12.02 -9.34
CA PRO A 250 3.71 10.64 -9.80
C PRO A 250 4.46 10.47 -11.12
N LYS A 251 5.13 9.33 -11.24
CA LYS A 251 5.84 8.89 -12.43
C LYS A 251 5.02 7.80 -13.10
N GLU A 252 5.13 7.69 -14.41
CA GLU A 252 4.37 6.72 -15.20
C GLU A 252 5.26 5.58 -15.69
N LEU A 253 4.79 4.35 -15.55
CA LEU A 253 5.50 3.14 -15.98
C LEU A 253 5.88 3.19 -17.46
N ILE A 254 5.00 3.74 -18.31
CA ILE A 254 5.21 3.76 -19.77
C ILE A 254 6.47 4.52 -20.20
N HIS A 255 6.91 5.53 -19.44
CA HIS A 255 8.15 6.27 -19.70
C HIS A 255 9.42 5.45 -19.45
N TYR A 256 9.27 4.26 -18.87
CA TYR A 256 10.34 3.32 -18.55
C TYR A 256 10.27 2.02 -19.35
N ALA A 257 9.38 1.91 -20.33
CA ALA A 257 9.32 0.75 -21.21
C ALA A 257 10.70 0.44 -21.81
N GLY A 258 11.08 -0.84 -21.79
CA GLY A 258 12.40 -1.29 -22.24
C GLY A 258 13.53 -1.13 -21.23
N LYS A 259 13.28 -0.58 -20.03
CA LYS A 259 14.32 -0.31 -19.02
C LYS A 259 14.21 -1.24 -17.82
N LYS A 260 15.36 -1.53 -17.21
CA LYS A 260 15.46 -2.19 -15.92
C LYS A 260 15.43 -1.20 -14.76
N LEU A 261 14.32 -1.22 -14.04
CA LEU A 261 14.04 -0.39 -12.88
C LEU A 261 14.50 -1.10 -11.61
N CYS A 262 15.32 -0.42 -10.81
CA CYS A 262 15.73 -0.92 -9.49
C CYS A 262 15.21 -0.02 -8.38
N PHE A 263 14.70 -0.63 -7.32
CA PHE A 263 14.11 0.06 -6.19
C PHE A 263 14.90 -0.25 -4.92
N LYS A 264 15.43 0.79 -4.28
CA LYS A 264 16.04 0.61 -2.94
C LYS A 264 14.99 0.24 -1.92
N ASN A 265 13.81 0.87 -1.99
CA ASN A 265 12.64 0.52 -1.18
C ASN A 265 11.38 0.67 -2.03
N ALA A 266 10.53 -0.35 -2.05
CA ALA A 266 9.27 -0.39 -2.76
C ALA A 266 8.14 -0.82 -1.83
N MET A 267 6.99 -0.15 -1.92
CA MET A 267 5.74 -0.58 -1.30
C MET A 267 4.72 -0.85 -2.41
N PHE A 268 4.12 -2.02 -2.34
CA PHE A 268 3.03 -2.47 -3.19
C PHE A 268 1.75 -2.42 -2.35
N PRO A 269 0.90 -1.39 -2.50
CA PRO A 269 -0.27 -1.19 -1.67
C PRO A 269 -1.38 -2.20 -1.99
N LEU A 270 -2.36 -2.25 -1.10
CA LEU A 270 -3.70 -2.81 -1.35
C LEU A 270 -4.31 -2.17 -2.60
N LEU A 271 -5.11 -2.93 -3.35
CA LEU A 271 -5.66 -2.53 -4.65
C LEU A 271 -7.19 -2.47 -4.62
N ALA A 272 -7.76 -1.62 -5.47
CA ALA A 272 -9.17 -1.24 -5.44
C ALA A 272 -10.19 -2.39 -5.52
N ARG A 273 -9.89 -3.50 -6.22
CA ARG A 273 -10.88 -4.52 -6.59
C ARG A 273 -10.60 -5.90 -5.99
N GLN A 274 -9.87 -5.97 -4.88
CA GLN A 274 -9.61 -7.19 -4.12
C GLN A 274 -10.91 -7.99 -3.84
N ILE A 275 -10.81 -9.32 -3.80
CA ILE A 275 -11.92 -10.18 -3.36
C ILE A 275 -12.13 -9.93 -1.86
N PHE A 276 -13.37 -9.59 -1.48
CA PHE A 276 -13.70 -9.08 -0.14
C PHE A 276 -12.89 -7.82 0.23
N GLY A 277 -12.56 -6.99 -0.77
CA GLY A 277 -11.78 -5.76 -0.63
C GLY A 277 -12.54 -4.58 -0.06
N LEU A 278 -11.82 -3.54 0.34
CA LEU A 278 -12.41 -2.27 0.79
C LEU A 278 -12.95 -1.46 -0.40
N PHE A 279 -14.06 -0.74 -0.19
CA PHE A 279 -14.79 0.09 -1.16
C PHE A 279 -15.65 -0.68 -2.17
N TYR A 280 -15.07 -1.51 -3.05
CA TYR A 280 -15.82 -2.16 -4.14
C TYR A 280 -16.52 -3.46 -3.73
N ASN A 281 -15.74 -4.37 -3.14
CA ASN A 281 -16.19 -5.73 -2.84
C ASN A 281 -16.37 -5.92 -1.34
N THR A 282 -16.68 -4.86 -0.61
CA THR A 282 -16.75 -4.92 0.84
C THR A 282 -18.03 -5.62 1.27
N PRO A 283 -17.96 -6.74 2.00
CA PRO A 283 -19.14 -7.47 2.43
C PRO A 283 -19.80 -6.77 3.63
N ILE A 284 -20.29 -5.54 3.48
CA ILE A 284 -20.83 -4.75 4.60
C ILE A 284 -22.12 -5.37 5.14
N VAL A 285 -22.16 -5.60 6.45
CA VAL A 285 -23.38 -6.00 7.16
C VAL A 285 -24.42 -4.88 7.19
N GLU A 286 -25.69 -5.25 7.02
CA GLU A 286 -26.78 -4.30 7.03
C GLU A 286 -27.00 -3.68 8.43
N GLY A 287 -27.41 -2.42 8.45
CA GLY A 287 -27.84 -1.74 9.68
C GLY A 287 -26.72 -1.12 10.50
N CYS A 288 -25.47 -1.18 10.04
CA CYS A 288 -24.33 -0.46 10.60
C CYS A 288 -23.77 0.58 9.61
N SER A 289 -23.22 1.67 10.14
CA SER A 289 -22.65 2.78 9.39
C SER A 289 -21.61 3.53 10.22
N GLY A 290 -20.87 4.46 9.61
CA GLY A 290 -19.90 5.30 10.35
C GLY A 290 -18.56 4.60 10.56
N THR A 291 -17.81 4.40 9.49
CA THR A 291 -16.48 3.78 9.51
C THR A 291 -15.42 4.79 9.97
N GLY A 292 -14.66 4.42 11.00
CA GLY A 292 -13.52 5.19 11.49
C GLY A 292 -12.41 5.32 10.45
N LEU A 293 -12.18 4.29 9.64
CA LEU A 293 -11.21 4.33 8.55
C LEU A 293 -11.50 5.46 7.54
N PHE A 294 -12.72 5.55 7.02
CA PHE A 294 -13.06 6.64 6.10
C PHE A 294 -13.09 8.01 6.78
N ASP A 295 -13.54 8.08 8.03
CA ASP A 295 -13.55 9.32 8.81
C ASP A 295 -12.12 9.88 8.97
N SER A 296 -11.18 9.03 9.39
CA SER A 296 -9.77 9.37 9.51
C SER A 296 -9.13 9.72 8.17
N PHE A 297 -9.51 9.02 7.09
CA PHE A 297 -8.99 9.28 5.76
C PHE A 297 -9.46 10.65 5.26
N ASN A 298 -10.72 11.01 5.50
CA ASN A 298 -11.25 12.32 5.17
C ASN A 298 -10.51 13.43 5.93
N ILE A 299 -10.29 13.27 7.24
CA ILE A 299 -9.49 14.22 8.03
C ILE A 299 -8.08 14.34 7.44
N HIS A 300 -7.44 13.20 7.14
CA HIS A 300 -6.10 13.14 6.56
C HIS A 300 -5.99 13.88 5.23
N LEU A 301 -6.96 13.69 4.32
CA LEU A 301 -7.05 14.41 3.05
C LEU A 301 -7.14 15.92 3.28
N MET A 302 -8.07 16.34 4.14
CA MET A 302 -8.37 17.75 4.36
C MET A 302 -7.18 18.49 4.98
N GLU A 303 -6.52 17.89 5.98
CA GLU A 303 -5.34 18.47 6.62
C GLU A 303 -4.17 18.59 5.63
N ARG A 304 -3.89 17.54 4.85
CA ARG A 304 -2.73 17.54 3.95
C ARG A 304 -2.91 18.38 2.69
N LEU A 305 -4.15 18.57 2.24
CA LEU A 305 -4.49 19.50 1.16
C LEU A 305 -4.71 20.93 1.65
N ASN A 306 -4.65 21.15 2.96
CA ASN A 306 -4.91 22.44 3.60
C ASN A 306 -6.28 23.02 3.18
N ILE A 307 -7.29 22.16 3.07
CA ILE A 307 -8.64 22.57 2.67
C ILE A 307 -9.33 23.18 3.90
N THR A 308 -9.47 24.50 3.89
CA THR A 308 -10.28 25.23 4.86
C THR A 308 -11.73 25.26 4.39
N GLN A 309 -12.66 24.90 5.26
CA GLN A 309 -14.09 25.02 4.99
C GLN A 309 -14.72 25.91 6.07
N ASN A 310 -15.13 27.11 5.66
CA ASN A 310 -15.82 28.07 6.53
C ASN A 310 -17.31 27.70 6.60
N GLY A 311 -17.63 26.75 7.49
CA GLY A 311 -18.99 26.38 7.83
C GLY A 311 -19.73 25.51 6.79
N PRO A 312 -20.94 25.04 7.15
CA PRO A 312 -21.83 24.39 6.20
C PRO A 312 -22.34 25.43 5.20
N ILE A 313 -21.80 25.39 4.00
CA ILE A 313 -22.32 26.19 2.87
C ILE A 313 -23.47 25.38 2.28
N LEU A 314 -24.63 26.01 2.09
CA LEU A 314 -25.79 25.40 1.43
C LEU A 314 -25.32 24.73 0.11
N ASN A 315 -25.69 23.47 -0.11
CA ASN A 315 -25.28 22.67 -1.27
C ASN A 315 -23.78 22.33 -1.38
N LYS A 316 -23.01 22.36 -0.29
CA LYS A 316 -21.64 21.80 -0.24
C LYS A 316 -21.52 20.71 0.82
N MET A 317 -20.62 19.75 0.57
CA MET A 317 -20.34 18.66 1.52
C MET A 317 -19.97 19.21 2.89
N ARG A 318 -20.50 18.61 3.96
CA ARG A 318 -20.28 19.04 5.35
C ARG A 318 -19.02 18.39 5.94
N LYS A 319 -18.27 19.17 6.72
CA LYS A 319 -17.39 18.66 7.79
C LYS A 319 -18.26 18.13 8.94
N LYS A 320 -17.93 16.96 9.49
CA LYS A 320 -18.29 16.57 10.85
C LYS A 320 -17.01 16.45 11.65
#